data_AF-A0A2W5Z4Z8-F1
#
_entry.id   AF-A0A2W5Z4Z8-F1
#
_cell.length_a   1.000
_cell.length_b   1.000
_cell.length_c   1.000
_cell.angle_alpha   90.00
_cell.angle_beta   90.00
_cell.angle_gamma   90.00
#
_symmetry.space_group_name_H-M   'P 1'
#
loop_
_entity.id
_entity.type
_entity.pdbx_description
1 polymer ?
#
loop_
_entity_poly.entity_id
_entity_poly.type
_entity_poly.pdbx_seq_one_letter_code
_entity_poly.pdbx_strand_id
1 'polypeptide(L)'
;MSSADSEPRENPGNDDLIEDALATDRLLPGEEGNLASTHPDDAQHWRDVYVQLVEFKQGLLEELEQQVGKVAPAGQPELQRDRAIMEREAGRLTRRLDYWQHRLDDLTRRAG
;
A
#
# COMPACT_ATOMS: atom_id res chain seq x y z
N MET A 1 14.00 11.50 -46.60
CA MET A 1 13.53 12.08 -45.33
C MET A 1 12.06 11.69 -45.19
N SER A 2 11.71 10.79 -44.27
CA SER A 2 10.33 10.60 -43.83
C SER A 2 10.36 10.12 -42.39
N SER A 3 9.73 10.91 -41.53
CA SER A 3 9.72 10.85 -40.09
C SER A 3 9.21 9.50 -39.58
N ALA A 4 9.98 8.90 -38.67
CA ALA A 4 9.46 7.90 -37.74
C ALA A 4 8.63 8.66 -36.71
N ASP A 5 7.32 8.72 -36.94
CA ASP A 5 6.33 9.07 -35.94
C ASP A 5 6.37 7.95 -34.89
N SER A 6 7.13 8.18 -33.82
CA SER A 6 7.16 7.29 -32.67
C SER A 6 6.06 7.74 -31.74
N GLU A 7 4.85 7.22 -31.93
CA GLU A 7 3.81 7.38 -30.93
C GLU A 7 4.34 6.82 -29.59
N PRO A 8 4.23 7.57 -28.48
CA PRO A 8 4.54 7.02 -27.18
C PRO A 8 3.52 5.92 -26.90
N ARG A 9 4.00 4.68 -26.75
CA ARG A 9 3.17 3.59 -26.23
C ARG A 9 2.88 3.87 -24.76
N GLU A 10 1.92 4.75 -24.49
CA GLU A 10 1.22 4.75 -23.21
C GLU A 10 0.61 3.35 -23.07
N ASN A 11 1.01 2.63 -22.03
CA ASN A 11 0.53 1.30 -21.72
C ASN A 11 -0.69 1.45 -20.81
N PRO A 12 -1.93 1.44 -21.33
CA PRO A 12 -3.13 1.79 -20.57
C PRO A 12 -3.41 0.81 -19.41
N GLY A 13 -2.84 -0.40 -19.44
CA GLY A 13 -3.02 -1.39 -18.37
C GLY A 13 -2.30 -1.04 -17.06
N ASN A 14 -1.34 -0.11 -17.06
CA ASN A 14 -0.64 0.29 -15.84
C ASN A 14 -1.44 1.30 -15.01
N ASP A 15 -2.23 2.17 -15.64
CA ASP A 15 -2.93 3.24 -14.93
C ASP A 15 -4.11 2.70 -14.09
N ASP A 16 -4.82 1.68 -14.59
CA ASP A 16 -5.87 0.99 -13.82
C ASP A 16 -5.31 0.33 -12.55
N LEU A 17 -4.15 -0.34 -12.64
CA LEU A 17 -3.48 -0.96 -11.48
C LEU A 17 -2.99 0.08 -10.47
N ILE A 18 -2.58 1.24 -10.96
CA ILE A 18 -2.20 2.38 -10.12
C ILE A 18 -3.44 2.93 -9.42
N GLU A 19 -4.55 3.18 -10.12
CA GLU A 19 -5.80 3.60 -9.50
C GLU A 19 -6.29 2.61 -8.43
N ASP A 20 -6.19 1.31 -8.70
CA ASP A 20 -6.60 0.25 -7.77
C ASP A 20 -5.69 0.15 -6.54
N ALA A 21 -4.40 0.45 -6.69
CA ALA A 21 -3.45 0.59 -5.59
C ALA A 21 -3.67 1.89 -4.80
N LEU A 22 -4.12 2.95 -5.49
CA LEU A 22 -4.45 4.26 -4.93
C LEU A 22 -5.86 4.32 -4.32
N ALA A 23 -6.70 3.30 -4.54
CA ALA A 23 -8.03 3.19 -3.95
C ALA A 23 -7.93 3.34 -2.43
N THR A 24 -8.48 4.45 -1.95
CA THR A 24 -8.43 4.78 -0.53
C THR A 24 -9.24 3.73 0.22
N ASP A 25 -8.58 3.06 1.17
CA ASP A 25 -9.18 2.08 2.08
C ASP A 25 -9.59 0.72 1.49
N ARG A 26 -8.97 0.29 0.38
CA ARG A 26 -9.09 -1.08 -0.12
C ARG A 26 -8.84 -2.12 0.99
N LEU A 27 -9.82 -3.00 1.17
CA LEU A 27 -9.77 -4.12 2.11
C LEU A 27 -8.91 -5.26 1.55
N LEU A 28 -8.28 -6.01 2.43
CA LEU A 28 -7.67 -7.28 2.07
C LEU A 28 -8.74 -8.36 1.82
N PRO A 29 -8.48 -9.34 0.93
CA PRO A 29 -9.41 -10.46 0.74
C PRO A 29 -9.74 -11.16 2.06
N GLY A 30 -11.03 -11.26 2.39
CA GLY A 30 -11.51 -11.88 3.63
C GLY A 30 -11.61 -10.94 4.83
N GLU A 31 -11.11 -9.71 4.73
CA GLU A 31 -11.18 -8.73 5.83
C GLU A 31 -12.61 -8.29 6.11
N GLU A 32 -13.41 -8.09 5.06
CA GLU A 32 -14.77 -7.57 5.16
C GLU A 32 -15.64 -8.38 6.14
N GLY A 33 -15.52 -9.72 6.12
CA GLY A 33 -16.27 -10.59 7.02
C GLY A 33 -15.96 -10.38 8.51
N ASN A 34 -14.81 -9.81 8.83
CA ASN A 34 -14.35 -9.59 10.19
C ASN A 34 -14.60 -8.16 10.69
N LEU A 35 -14.96 -7.23 9.80
CA LEU A 35 -15.28 -5.85 10.17
C LEU A 35 -16.49 -5.71 11.09
N ALA A 36 -17.38 -6.70 11.14
CA ALA A 36 -18.51 -6.74 12.05
C ALA A 36 -18.30 -7.70 13.23
N SER A 37 -17.18 -8.44 13.27
CA SER A 37 -16.95 -9.43 14.32
C SER A 37 -16.84 -8.79 15.70
N THR A 38 -17.40 -9.48 16.70
CA THR A 38 -17.31 -9.12 18.12
C THR A 38 -16.24 -9.93 18.87
N HIS A 39 -15.52 -10.83 18.19
CA HIS A 39 -14.45 -11.61 18.80
C HIS A 39 -13.13 -10.83 18.75
N PRO A 40 -12.45 -10.61 19.89
CA PRO A 40 -11.16 -9.93 19.92
C PRO A 40 -10.10 -10.60 19.04
N ASP A 41 -10.12 -11.94 18.94
CA ASP A 41 -9.16 -12.73 18.16
C ASP A 41 -9.16 -12.36 16.66
N ASP A 42 -10.33 -12.04 16.09
CA ASP A 42 -10.42 -11.61 14.69
C ASP A 42 -9.75 -10.25 14.49
N ALA A 43 -9.90 -9.33 15.46
CA ALA A 43 -9.23 -8.03 15.41
C ALA A 43 -7.72 -8.15 15.62
N GLN A 44 -7.29 -9.04 16.52
CA GLN A 44 -5.87 -9.34 16.74
C GLN A 44 -5.23 -9.91 15.46
N HIS A 45 -5.90 -10.87 14.80
CA HIS A 45 -5.41 -11.46 13.55
C HIS A 45 -5.16 -10.39 12.48
N TRP A 46 -6.14 -9.53 12.21
CA TRP A 46 -5.98 -8.49 11.19
C TRP A 46 -4.95 -7.43 11.60
N ARG A 47 -4.88 -7.07 12.88
CA ARG A 47 -3.81 -6.20 13.39
C ARG A 47 -2.44 -6.79 13.04
N ASP A 48 -2.21 -8.07 13.28
CA ASP A 48 -0.91 -8.71 13.02
C ASP A 48 -0.59 -8.85 11.53
N VAL A 49 -1.60 -9.10 10.69
CA VAL A 49 -1.45 -9.07 9.23
C VAL A 49 -1.01 -7.66 8.78
N TYR A 50 -1.68 -6.61 9.26
CA TYR A 50 -1.34 -5.25 8.87
C TYR A 50 0.01 -4.77 9.41
N VAL A 51 0.44 -5.21 10.59
CA VAL A 51 1.82 -4.96 11.08
C VAL A 51 2.84 -5.48 10.09
N GLN A 52 2.73 -6.76 9.68
CA GLN A 52 3.67 -7.37 8.76
C GLN A 52 3.71 -6.65 7.40
N LEU A 53 2.54 -6.23 6.90
CA LEU A 53 2.47 -5.50 5.63
C LEU A 53 3.08 -4.11 5.71
N VAL A 54 2.86 -3.38 6.81
CA VAL A 54 3.46 -2.06 7.03
C VAL A 54 4.98 -2.19 7.13
N GLU A 55 5.48 -3.13 7.94
CA GLU A 55 6.92 -3.37 8.10
C GLU A 55 7.58 -3.74 6.77
N PHE A 56 6.99 -4.67 6.02
CA PHE A 56 7.47 -5.04 4.69
C PHE A 56 7.52 -3.84 3.74
N LYS A 57 6.44 -3.04 3.69
CA LYS A 57 6.37 -1.88 2.78
C LYS A 57 7.38 -0.79 3.14
N GLN A 58 7.60 -0.55 4.42
CA GLN A 58 8.61 0.40 4.91
C GLN A 58 10.02 -0.06 4.54
N GLY A 59 10.31 -1.36 4.66
CA GLY A 59 11.60 -1.92 4.21
C GLY A 59 11.85 -1.69 2.71
N LEU A 60 10.83 -1.91 1.86
CA LEU A 60 10.95 -1.62 0.43
C LEU A 60 11.19 -0.13 0.13
N LEU A 61 10.52 0.76 0.86
CA LEU A 61 10.73 2.21 0.71
C LEU A 61 12.16 2.61 1.11
N GLU A 62 12.69 2.05 2.18
CA GLU A 62 14.07 2.30 2.61
C GLU A 62 15.08 1.81 1.56
N GLU A 63 14.88 0.61 1.01
CA GLU A 63 15.70 0.09 -0.09
C GLU A 63 15.63 0.98 -1.34
N LEU A 64 14.44 1.46 -1.69
CA LEU A 64 14.23 2.36 -2.82
C LEU A 64 15.00 3.68 -2.63
N GLU A 65 14.94 4.27 -1.43
CA GLU A 65 15.65 5.50 -1.08
C GLU A 65 17.18 5.34 -1.20
N GLN A 66 17.72 4.19 -0.80
CA GLN A 66 19.14 3.87 -0.97
C GLN A 66 19.56 3.72 -2.44
N GLN A 67 18.61 3.46 -3.35
CA GLN A 67 18.86 3.32 -4.78
C GLN A 67 18.75 4.65 -5.55
N VAL A 68 18.07 5.68 -5.02
CA VAL A 68 17.87 6.98 -5.69
C VAL A 68 19.18 7.61 -6.16
N GLY A 69 20.26 7.49 -5.39
CA GLY A 69 21.58 8.01 -5.76
C GLY A 69 22.33 7.21 -6.84
N LYS A 70 21.85 6.01 -7.20
CA LYS A 70 22.48 5.09 -8.16
C LYS A 70 21.79 5.08 -9.54
N VAL A 71 20.59 5.66 -9.63
CA VAL A 71 19.80 5.72 -10.85
C VAL A 71 20.28 6.89 -11.74
N ALA A 72 20.48 6.59 -13.03
CA ALA A 72 20.86 7.61 -14.01
C ALA A 72 19.78 8.71 -14.11
N PRO A 73 20.14 9.96 -14.46
CA PRO A 73 19.19 11.07 -14.48
C PRO A 73 17.91 10.80 -15.30
N ALA A 74 18.03 10.02 -16.38
CA ALA A 74 16.91 9.67 -17.26
C ALA A 74 15.84 8.79 -16.58
N GLY A 75 16.17 8.03 -15.53
CA GLY A 75 15.22 7.17 -14.80
C GLY A 75 14.73 7.75 -13.47
N GLN A 76 15.14 8.97 -13.13
CA GLN A 76 14.69 9.65 -11.91
C GLN A 76 13.17 9.92 -11.90
N PRO A 77 12.52 10.34 -13.00
CA PRO A 77 11.07 10.57 -13.01
C PRO A 77 10.25 9.32 -12.67
N GLU A 78 10.57 8.18 -13.27
CA GLU A 78 9.93 6.89 -12.99
C GLU A 78 10.14 6.47 -11.53
N LEU A 79 11.37 6.60 -11.02
CA LEU A 79 11.68 6.28 -9.64
C LEU A 79 10.87 7.13 -8.64
N GLN A 80 10.71 8.43 -8.92
CA GLN A 80 9.90 9.31 -8.08
C GLN A 80 8.41 8.97 -8.15
N ARG A 81 7.91 8.56 -9.33
CA ARG A 81 6.52 8.07 -9.49
C ARG A 81 6.30 6.81 -8.65
N ASP A 82 7.20 5.84 -8.75
CA ASP A 82 7.13 4.58 -8.01
C ASP A 82 7.20 4.83 -6.50
N ARG A 83 8.11 5.70 -6.04
CA ARG A 83 8.20 6.13 -4.64
C ARG A 83 6.88 6.72 -4.14
N ALA A 84 6.29 7.64 -4.89
CA ALA A 84 5.03 8.28 -4.50
C ALA A 84 3.86 7.28 -4.40
N ILE A 85 3.82 6.27 -5.27
CA ILE A 85 2.82 5.19 -5.20
C ILE A 85 3.05 4.34 -3.95
N MET A 86 4.30 3.94 -3.68
CA MET A 86 4.63 3.13 -2.51
C MET A 86 4.35 3.85 -1.19
N GLU A 87 4.64 5.15 -1.09
CA GLU A 87 4.34 5.98 0.08
C GLU A 87 2.83 6.05 0.34
N ARG A 88 2.02 6.21 -0.72
CA ARG A 88 0.55 6.23 -0.59
C ARG A 88 0.01 4.90 -0.10
N GLU A 89 0.53 3.79 -0.62
CA GLU A 89 0.15 2.47 -0.17
C GLU A 89 0.57 2.20 1.29
N ALA A 90 1.79 2.60 1.68
CA ALA A 90 2.23 2.51 3.08
C ALA A 90 1.30 3.31 4.00
N GLY A 91 0.90 4.51 3.59
CA GLY A 91 -0.07 5.32 4.32
C GLY A 91 -1.44 4.64 4.45
N ARG A 92 -1.92 3.96 3.41
CA ARG A 92 -3.17 3.18 3.44
C ARG A 92 -3.08 2.04 4.45
N LEU A 93 -2.01 1.25 4.39
CA LEU A 93 -1.79 0.11 5.30
C LEU A 93 -1.68 0.57 6.76
N THR A 94 -1.00 1.70 7.00
CA THR A 94 -0.86 2.29 8.34
C THR A 94 -2.21 2.71 8.92
N ARG A 95 -3.05 3.43 8.16
CA ARG A 95 -4.40 3.81 8.64
C ARG A 95 -5.26 2.58 8.97
N ARG A 96 -5.13 1.51 8.19
CA ARG A 96 -5.88 0.28 8.44
C ARG A 96 -5.35 -0.50 9.64
N LEU A 97 -4.03 -0.47 9.87
CA LEU A 97 -3.43 -0.96 11.12
C LEU A 97 -4.00 -0.21 12.33
N ASP A 98 -4.05 1.12 12.28
CA ASP A 98 -4.60 1.95 13.35
C ASP A 98 -6.08 1.60 13.63
N TYR A 99 -6.87 1.34 12.59
CA TYR A 99 -8.24 0.87 12.74
C TYR A 99 -8.32 -0.44 13.53
N TRP A 100 -7.51 -1.45 13.16
CA TRP A 100 -7.54 -2.75 13.84
C TRP A 100 -7.01 -2.69 15.27
N GLN A 101 -6.04 -1.82 15.55
CA GLN A 101 -5.57 -1.57 16.92
C GLN A 101 -6.68 -0.98 17.80
N HIS A 102 -7.34 0.09 17.35
CA HIS A 102 -8.46 0.67 18.10
C HIS A 102 -9.60 -0.33 18.30
N ARG A 103 -9.89 -1.14 17.28
CA ARG A 103 -10.93 -2.15 17.35
C ARG A 103 -10.61 -3.24 18.36
N LEU A 104 -9.36 -3.73 18.38
CA LEU A 104 -8.90 -4.71 19.36
C LEU A 104 -9.02 -4.17 20.79
N ASP A 105 -8.61 -2.92 21.03
CA ASP A 105 -8.72 -2.27 22.33
C ASP A 105 -10.17 -2.20 22.80
N ASP A 106 -11.09 -1.81 21.91
CA ASP A 106 -12.51 -1.71 22.21
C ASP A 106 -13.16 -3.07 22.49
N LEU A 107 -12.81 -4.10 21.73
CA LEU A 107 -13.34 -5.45 21.93
C LEU A 107 -12.80 -6.08 23.21
N THR A 108 -11.51 -5.93 23.48
CA THR A 108 -10.87 -6.39 24.72
C THR A 108 -11.52 -5.74 25.94
N ARG A 109 -11.78 -4.43 25.88
CA ARG A 109 -12.44 -3.70 26.98
C ARG A 109 -13.88 -4.17 27.23
N ARG A 110 -14.59 -4.63 26.20
CA ARG A 110 -15.98 -5.13 26.33
C ARG A 110 -16.04 -6.57 26.84
N ALA A 111 -14.96 -7.34 26.66
CA ALA A 111 -14.88 -8.74 27.05
C ALA A 111 -14.38 -8.93 28.49
N GLY A 112 -13.69 -7.95 29.07
CA GLY A 112 -13.27 -7.91 30.48
C GLY A 112 -14.29 -7.25 31.40
#